data_AF-A0A7S3MI89-F1
#
_entry.id   AF-A0A7S3MI89-F1
#
_cell.length_a   1.000
_cell.length_b   1.000
_cell.length_c   1.000
_cell.angle_alpha   90.00
_cell.angle_beta   90.00
_cell.angle_gamma   90.00
#
_symmetry.space_group_name_H-M   'P 1'
#
loop_
_entity.id
_entity.type
_entity.pdbx_description
1 polymer ?
#
loop_
_entity_poly.entity_id
_entity_poly.type
_entity_poly.pdbx_seq_one_letter_code
_entity_poly.pdbx_strand_id
1 'polypeptide(L)'
;DEEEEKAIIDWCTEQDNKRSDIFEYRLEAADKLREEGNEFYKTGDCDTARQRYFAAVWHLDFDIGQQWNMMDNHQLDLNTRKMKAISNVCAAYLKAKDWTNTKKAADVGLRHMAKSDLKDKDSEAKFLFRKGVANFERGFTEDAYESLKKADAAKPNDREIREALKKASQGQREDKAKAKQVWQSKLLTEE
;
A
#
# COMPACT_ATOMS: atom_id res chain seq x y z
N ASP A 1 6.25 -12.03 3.01
CA ASP A 1 6.63 -13.44 2.77
C ASP A 1 7.47 -13.88 3.97
N GLU A 2 7.42 -15.13 4.41
CA GLU A 2 8.24 -15.59 5.55
C GLU A 2 9.74 -15.47 5.24
N GLU A 3 10.14 -15.71 3.98
CA GLU A 3 11.52 -15.52 3.53
C GLU A 3 11.95 -14.05 3.59
N GLU A 4 11.07 -13.13 3.18
CA GLU A 4 11.32 -11.68 3.22
C GLU A 4 11.41 -11.19 4.67
N GLU A 5 10.55 -11.68 5.55
CA GLU A 5 10.62 -11.37 6.98
C GLU A 5 11.94 -11.84 7.60
N LYS A 6 12.35 -13.08 7.32
CA LYS A 6 13.63 -13.62 7.78
C LYS A 6 14.81 -12.80 7.28
N ALA A 7 14.81 -12.42 6.00
CA ALA A 7 15.87 -11.58 5.43
C ALA A 7 15.95 -10.19 6.11
N ILE A 8 14.81 -9.62 6.50
CA ILE A 8 14.76 -8.35 7.24
C ILE A 8 15.31 -8.50 8.65
N ILE A 9 14.97 -9.60 9.35
CA ILE A 9 15.49 -9.90 10.69
C ILE A 9 17.01 -10.09 10.66
N ASP A 10 17.49 -10.89 9.71
CA ASP A 10 18.91 -11.17 9.52
C ASP A 10 19.66 -9.85 9.26
N TRP A 11 19.15 -9.01 8.34
CA TRP A 11 19.72 -7.69 8.05
C TRP A 11 19.71 -6.75 9.27
N CYS A 12 18.58 -6.63 9.98
CA CYS A 12 18.51 -5.81 11.19
C CYS A 12 19.53 -6.24 12.25
N THR A 13 19.77 -7.55 12.36
CA THR A 13 20.74 -8.11 13.32
C THR A 13 22.17 -7.78 12.92
N GLU A 14 22.51 -7.86 11.63
CA GLU A 14 23.83 -7.51 11.09
C GLU A 14 24.14 -6.02 11.25
N GLN A 15 23.13 -5.15 11.18
CA GLN A 15 23.27 -3.70 11.31
C GLN A 15 23.12 -3.18 12.76
N ASP A 16 23.09 -4.08 13.74
CA ASP A 16 22.86 -3.77 15.16
C ASP A 16 21.54 -3.00 15.43
N ASN A 17 20.55 -3.14 14.55
CA ASN A 17 19.20 -2.58 14.66
C ASN A 17 18.23 -3.59 15.27
N LYS A 18 18.57 -4.16 16.43
CA LYS A 18 17.71 -5.14 17.11
C LYS A 18 16.45 -4.46 17.66
N ARG A 19 15.33 -5.21 17.75
CA ARG A 19 14.13 -4.72 18.43
C ARG A 19 14.45 -4.49 19.91
N SER A 20 14.21 -3.27 20.37
CA SER A 20 14.21 -2.97 21.81
C SER A 20 12.94 -3.52 22.48
N ASP A 21 13.01 -3.86 23.75
CA ASP A 21 11.82 -4.15 24.56
C ASP A 21 11.04 -2.88 24.96
N ILE A 22 11.67 -1.70 24.80
CA ILE A 22 11.09 -0.41 25.13
C ILE A 22 10.25 0.09 23.94
N PHE A 23 8.99 0.41 24.21
CA PHE A 23 8.01 0.82 23.20
C PHE A 23 8.51 2.02 22.39
N GLU A 24 8.94 3.08 23.07
CA GLU A 24 9.38 4.34 22.49
C GLU A 24 10.59 4.13 21.57
N TYR A 25 11.56 3.33 22.00
CA TYR A 25 12.75 3.03 21.19
C TYR A 25 12.42 2.22 19.94
N ARG A 26 11.43 1.34 19.97
CA ARG A 26 10.95 0.66 18.76
C ARG A 26 10.32 1.65 17.78
N LEU A 27 9.54 2.61 18.29
CA LEU A 27 8.88 3.63 17.47
C LEU A 27 9.89 4.59 16.84
N GLU A 28 10.91 5.01 17.58
CA GLU A 28 12.02 5.85 17.10
C GLU A 28 12.86 5.12 16.04
N ALA A 29 13.23 3.86 16.29
CA ALA A 29 13.96 3.04 15.32
C ALA A 29 13.18 2.89 14.01
N ALA A 30 11.86 2.65 14.10
CA ALA A 30 11.00 2.56 12.94
C ALA A 30 10.95 3.86 12.13
N ASP A 31 10.89 5.02 12.80
CA ASP A 31 10.91 6.32 12.13
C ASP A 31 12.23 6.60 11.44
N LYS A 32 13.35 6.31 12.10
CA LYS A 32 14.69 6.44 11.52
C LYS A 32 14.82 5.61 10.25
N LEU A 33 14.45 4.33 10.31
CA LEU A 33 14.49 3.44 9.14
C LEU A 33 13.54 3.91 8.04
N ARG A 34 12.34 4.38 8.39
CA ARG A 34 11.40 4.96 7.42
C ARG A 34 11.98 6.20 6.74
N GLU A 35 12.71 7.03 7.46
CA GLU A 35 13.34 8.23 6.90
C GLU A 35 14.54 7.90 6.02
N GLU A 36 15.38 6.95 6.43
CA GLU A 36 16.44 6.40 5.56
C GLU A 36 15.86 5.83 4.26
N GLY A 37 14.77 5.08 4.35
CA GLY A 37 14.06 4.55 3.19
C GLY A 37 13.55 5.65 2.24
N ASN A 38 13.12 6.80 2.78
CA ASN A 38 12.70 7.94 1.96
C ASN A 38 13.86 8.50 1.14
N GLU A 39 15.08 8.52 1.67
CA GLU A 39 16.26 8.99 0.92
C GLU A 39 16.58 8.05 -0.24
N PHE A 40 16.60 6.73 -0.01
CA PHE A 40 16.75 5.76 -1.10
C PHE A 40 15.62 5.88 -2.14
N TYR A 41 14.38 6.06 -1.68
CA TYR A 41 13.23 6.24 -2.56
C TYR A 41 13.38 7.47 -3.47
N LYS A 42 13.89 8.59 -2.96
CA LYS A 42 14.17 9.79 -3.76
C LYS A 42 15.21 9.51 -4.83
N THR A 43 16.30 8.81 -4.50
CA THR A 43 17.36 8.45 -5.45
C THR A 43 16.95 7.41 -6.49
N GLY A 44 15.79 6.75 -6.29
CA GLY A 44 15.25 5.76 -7.21
C GLY A 44 15.59 4.31 -6.85
N ASP A 45 16.43 4.10 -5.84
CA ASP A 45 16.70 2.78 -5.28
C ASP A 45 15.48 2.27 -4.48
N CYS A 46 14.55 1.66 -5.21
CA CYS A 46 13.30 1.16 -4.64
C CYS A 46 13.53 -0.12 -3.81
N ASP A 47 14.58 -0.87 -4.07
CA ASP A 47 14.85 -2.14 -3.39
C ASP A 47 15.38 -1.89 -1.97
N THR A 48 16.39 -1.03 -1.85
CA THR A 48 16.89 -0.61 -0.53
C THR A 48 15.84 0.16 0.24
N ALA A 49 15.06 1.02 -0.43
CA ALA A 49 13.94 1.71 0.20
C ALA A 49 12.93 0.72 0.80
N ARG A 50 12.53 -0.31 0.04
CA ARG A 50 11.63 -1.37 0.53
C ARG A 50 12.21 -2.10 1.73
N GLN A 51 13.49 -2.49 1.69
CA GLN A 51 14.15 -3.14 2.81
C GLN A 51 14.04 -2.30 4.09
N ARG A 52 14.33 -0.98 4.00
CA ARG A 52 14.21 -0.07 5.14
C ARG A 52 12.76 0.09 5.64
N TYR A 53 11.79 0.18 4.74
CA TYR A 53 10.38 0.26 5.15
C TYR A 53 9.87 -1.02 5.79
N PHE A 54 10.31 -2.19 5.32
CA PHE A 54 9.98 -3.46 5.97
C PHE A 54 10.63 -3.60 7.33
N ALA A 55 11.89 -3.17 7.48
CA ALA A 55 12.53 -3.09 8.78
C ALA A 55 11.75 -2.16 9.73
N ALA A 56 11.27 -1.01 9.25
CA ALA A 56 10.40 -0.13 10.04
C ALA A 56 9.09 -0.83 10.46
N VAL A 57 8.41 -1.53 9.54
CA VAL A 57 7.20 -2.32 9.86
C VAL A 57 7.52 -3.39 10.90
N TRP A 58 8.65 -4.08 10.78
CA TRP A 58 9.12 -5.09 11.73
C TRP A 58 9.31 -4.49 13.13
N HIS A 59 9.94 -3.32 13.27
CA HIS A 59 10.02 -2.65 14.57
C HIS A 59 8.64 -2.29 15.14
N LEU A 60 7.68 -1.96 14.29
CA LEU A 60 6.32 -1.64 14.71
C LEU A 60 5.46 -2.90 14.95
N ASP A 61 5.93 -4.11 14.66
CA ASP A 61 5.11 -5.31 14.80
C ASP A 61 5.09 -5.82 16.25
N PHE A 62 4.22 -5.23 17.06
CA PHE A 62 3.92 -5.66 18.43
C PHE A 62 2.93 -6.83 18.39
N ASP A 63 3.16 -7.84 19.23
CA ASP A 63 2.21 -8.95 19.37
C ASP A 63 0.89 -8.49 20.05
N ILE A 64 -0.12 -9.35 20.01
CA ILE A 64 -1.46 -9.05 20.54
C ILE A 64 -1.41 -8.75 22.05
N GLY A 65 -0.58 -9.46 22.81
CA GLY A 65 -0.44 -9.27 24.26
C GLY A 65 0.21 -7.93 24.60
N GLN A 66 1.21 -7.52 23.82
CA GLN A 66 1.82 -6.19 23.92
C GLN A 66 0.82 -5.09 23.60
N GLN A 67 0.00 -5.25 22.56
CA GLN A 67 -0.99 -4.26 22.16
C GLN A 67 -2.14 -4.13 23.16
N TRP A 68 -2.61 -5.22 23.76
CA TRP A 68 -3.72 -5.19 24.73
C TRP A 68 -3.44 -4.37 25.98
N ASN A 69 -2.16 -4.26 26.37
CA ASN A 69 -1.73 -3.49 27.53
C ASN A 69 -1.39 -2.03 27.19
N MET A 70 -1.52 -1.61 25.93
CA MET A 70 -1.22 -0.23 25.52
C MET A 70 -2.38 0.70 25.84
N MET A 71 -2.05 1.88 26.38
CA MET A 71 -2.97 3.00 26.45
C MET A 71 -3.41 3.45 25.05
N ASP A 72 -4.61 4.03 24.94
CA ASP A 72 -5.22 4.45 23.67
C ASP A 72 -4.32 5.39 22.84
N ASN A 73 -3.60 6.29 23.51
CA ASN A 73 -2.65 7.21 22.85
C ASN A 73 -1.46 6.47 22.21
N HIS A 74 -0.91 5.44 22.87
CA HIS A 74 0.16 4.61 22.33
C HIS A 74 -0.33 3.75 21.17
N GLN A 75 -1.54 3.21 21.26
CA GLN A 75 -2.16 2.49 20.15
C GLN A 75 -2.35 3.39 18.93
N LEU A 76 -2.84 4.62 19.12
CA LEU A 76 -3.02 5.58 18.05
C LEU A 76 -1.69 5.95 17.38
N ASP A 77 -0.64 6.23 18.16
CA ASP A 77 0.68 6.57 17.63
C ASP A 77 1.29 5.39 16.84
N LEU A 78 1.24 4.18 17.42
CA LEU A 78 1.67 2.96 16.76
C LEU A 78 0.93 2.75 15.42
N ASN A 79 -0.40 2.85 15.43
CA ASN A 79 -1.22 2.63 14.25
C ASN A 79 -0.94 3.67 13.17
N THR A 80 -0.71 4.93 13.56
CA THR A 80 -0.35 6.01 12.65
C THR A 80 1.01 5.76 12.00
N ARG A 81 2.03 5.35 12.77
CA ARG A 81 3.36 5.02 12.25
C ARG A 81 3.34 3.81 11.33
N LYS A 82 2.60 2.74 11.70
CA LYS A 82 2.38 1.56 10.84
C LYS A 82 1.78 1.96 9.50
N MET A 83 0.72 2.77 9.52
CA MET A 83 0.06 3.24 8.31
C MET A 83 1.03 4.02 7.40
N LYS A 84 1.87 4.91 7.97
CA LYS A 84 2.89 5.65 7.20
C LYS A 84 3.92 4.70 6.58
N ALA A 85 4.44 3.73 7.33
CA ALA A 85 5.39 2.75 6.82
C ALA A 85 4.80 1.88 5.69
N ILE A 86 3.57 1.36 5.87
CA ILE A 86 2.86 0.59 4.84
C ILE A 86 2.60 1.44 3.59
N SER A 87 2.27 2.72 3.77
CA SER A 87 2.09 3.67 2.66
C SER A 87 3.37 3.82 1.83
N ASN A 88 4.53 3.89 2.50
CA ASN A 88 5.83 3.96 1.85
C ASN A 88 6.21 2.66 1.13
N VAL A 89 5.97 1.50 1.73
CA VAL A 89 6.13 0.18 1.07
C VAL A 89 5.31 0.15 -0.23
N CYS A 90 4.04 0.54 -0.17
CA CYS A 90 3.15 0.58 -1.32
C CYS A 90 3.67 1.55 -2.41
N ALA A 91 4.18 2.72 -2.02
CA ALA A 91 4.77 3.68 -2.95
C ALA A 91 6.04 3.14 -3.66
N ALA A 92 6.87 2.40 -2.93
CA ALA A 92 8.08 1.77 -3.46
C ALA A 92 7.75 0.68 -4.48
N TYR A 93 6.80 -0.22 -4.18
CA TYR A 93 6.32 -1.19 -5.16
C TYR A 93 5.73 -0.52 -6.41
N LEU A 94 4.95 0.54 -6.24
CA LEU A 94 4.37 1.25 -7.37
C LEU A 94 5.45 1.84 -8.28
N LYS A 95 6.46 2.49 -7.69
CA LYS A 95 7.59 3.07 -8.43
C LYS A 95 8.41 2.00 -9.16
N ALA A 96 8.58 0.83 -8.53
CA ALA A 96 9.22 -0.34 -9.13
C ALA A 96 8.34 -1.07 -10.17
N LYS A 97 7.11 -0.60 -10.43
CA LYS A 97 6.12 -1.23 -11.33
C LYS A 97 5.74 -2.65 -10.93
N ASP A 98 5.90 -3.00 -9.67
CA ASP A 98 5.42 -4.26 -9.11
C ASP A 98 3.95 -4.11 -8.72
N TRP A 99 3.08 -4.26 -9.71
CA TRP A 99 1.65 -4.02 -9.56
C TRP A 99 1.00 -5.01 -8.59
N THR A 100 1.47 -6.26 -8.56
CA THR A 100 0.94 -7.30 -7.69
C THR A 100 1.17 -6.93 -6.23
N ASN A 101 2.40 -6.59 -5.87
CA ASN A 101 2.71 -6.23 -4.49
C ASN A 101 2.23 -4.82 -4.13
N THR A 102 2.14 -3.89 -5.09
CA THR A 102 1.47 -2.59 -4.88
C THR A 102 0.03 -2.78 -4.39
N LYS A 103 -0.75 -3.62 -5.10
CA LYS A 103 -2.13 -3.93 -4.73
C LYS A 103 -2.20 -4.59 -3.35
N LYS A 104 -1.35 -5.59 -3.09
CA LYS A 104 -1.32 -6.28 -1.78
C LYS A 104 -1.01 -5.30 -0.64
N ALA A 105 0.01 -4.47 -0.80
CA ALA A 105 0.39 -3.46 0.20
C ALA A 105 -0.73 -2.43 0.43
N ALA A 106 -1.42 -1.99 -0.63
CA ALA A 106 -2.55 -1.09 -0.50
C ALA A 106 -3.73 -1.72 0.25
N ASP A 107 -4.05 -2.99 -0.01
CA ASP A 107 -5.08 -3.72 0.73
C ASP A 107 -4.71 -3.93 2.20
N VAL A 108 -3.43 -4.16 2.51
CA VAL A 108 -2.94 -4.20 3.90
C VAL A 108 -3.14 -2.84 4.57
N GLY A 109 -2.76 -1.75 3.91
CA GLY A 109 -2.94 -0.39 4.42
C GLY A 109 -4.40 -0.03 4.70
N LEU A 110 -5.31 -0.29 3.75
CA LEU A 110 -6.74 -0.04 3.92
C LEU A 110 -7.35 -0.89 5.04
N ARG A 111 -6.97 -2.18 5.14
CA ARG A 111 -7.42 -3.04 6.25
C ARG A 111 -6.89 -2.57 7.60
N HIS A 112 -5.64 -2.12 7.65
CA HIS A 112 -5.04 -1.57 8.87
C HIS A 112 -5.81 -0.33 9.32
N MET A 113 -6.08 0.61 8.42
CA MET A 113 -6.85 1.82 8.73
C MET A 113 -8.26 1.49 9.23
N ALA A 114 -8.96 0.56 8.58
CA ALA A 114 -10.29 0.13 9.01
C ALA A 114 -10.29 -0.52 10.39
N LYS A 115 -9.29 -1.38 10.69
CA LYS A 115 -9.17 -2.06 11.98
C LYS A 115 -8.78 -1.12 13.12
N SER A 116 -8.06 -0.04 12.83
CA SER A 116 -7.56 0.92 13.82
C SER A 116 -8.42 2.18 13.93
N ASP A 117 -9.57 2.24 13.24
CA ASP A 117 -10.45 3.42 13.11
C ASP A 117 -9.69 4.72 12.74
N LEU A 118 -8.63 4.60 11.93
CA LEU A 118 -7.86 5.75 11.47
C LEU A 118 -8.63 6.51 10.38
N LYS A 119 -9.13 7.70 10.74
CA LYS A 119 -9.93 8.58 9.85
C LYS A 119 -9.07 9.56 9.06
N ASP A 120 -7.96 9.09 8.49
CA ASP A 120 -7.08 9.90 7.64
C ASP A 120 -7.48 9.76 6.16
N LYS A 121 -8.24 10.75 5.66
CA LYS A 121 -8.71 10.78 4.27
C LYS A 121 -7.59 10.88 3.23
N ASP A 122 -6.48 11.54 3.57
CA ASP A 122 -5.34 11.69 2.67
C ASP A 122 -4.62 10.35 2.49
N SER A 123 -4.42 9.62 3.58
CA SER A 123 -3.82 8.29 3.52
C SER A 123 -4.76 7.26 2.87
N GLU A 124 -6.06 7.34 3.12
CA GLU A 124 -7.08 6.52 2.45
C GLU A 124 -7.03 6.75 0.93
N ALA A 125 -7.04 8.01 0.49
CA ALA A 125 -6.95 8.37 -0.92
C ALA A 125 -5.65 7.85 -1.57
N LYS A 126 -4.51 7.94 -0.89
CA LYS A 126 -3.22 7.40 -1.39
C LYS A 126 -3.28 5.90 -1.61
N PHE A 127 -3.80 5.11 -0.65
CA PHE A 127 -3.91 3.67 -0.83
C PHE A 127 -4.87 3.29 -1.95
N LEU A 128 -6.04 3.93 -2.00
CA LEU A 128 -7.04 3.70 -3.05
C LEU A 128 -6.50 4.05 -4.44
N PHE A 129 -5.79 5.18 -4.56
CA PHE A 129 -5.14 5.59 -5.79
C PHE A 129 -4.12 4.55 -6.26
N ARG A 130 -3.17 4.16 -5.40
CA ARG A 130 -2.13 3.17 -5.74
C ARG A 130 -2.72 1.80 -6.10
N LYS A 131 -3.74 1.35 -5.36
CA LYS A 131 -4.50 0.15 -5.68
C LYS A 131 -5.16 0.24 -7.06
N GLY A 132 -5.79 1.38 -7.34
CA GLY A 132 -6.46 1.64 -8.61
C GLY A 132 -5.50 1.61 -9.80
N VAL A 133 -4.35 2.29 -9.70
CA VAL A 133 -3.29 2.26 -10.71
C VAL A 133 -2.78 0.83 -10.91
N ALA A 134 -2.47 0.11 -9.83
CA ALA A 134 -1.99 -1.27 -9.92
C ALA A 134 -3.01 -2.23 -10.58
N ASN A 135 -4.30 -2.07 -10.30
CA ASN A 135 -5.34 -2.87 -10.95
C ASN A 135 -5.46 -2.53 -12.43
N PHE A 136 -5.36 -1.25 -12.79
CA PHE A 136 -5.43 -0.81 -14.19
C PHE A 136 -4.29 -1.42 -15.02
N GLU A 137 -3.05 -1.32 -14.53
CA GLU A 137 -1.86 -1.87 -15.19
C GLU A 137 -1.89 -3.40 -15.30
N ARG A 138 -2.66 -4.07 -14.43
CA ARG A 138 -2.89 -5.52 -14.47
C ARG A 138 -4.07 -5.94 -15.35
N GLY A 139 -4.78 -4.99 -15.99
CA GLY A 139 -5.94 -5.25 -16.83
C GLY A 139 -7.27 -5.40 -16.07
N PHE A 140 -7.30 -5.18 -14.75
CA PHE A 140 -8.53 -5.21 -13.95
C PHE A 140 -9.19 -3.83 -13.96
N THR A 141 -9.72 -3.43 -15.12
CA THR A 141 -10.25 -2.07 -15.36
C THR A 141 -11.44 -1.69 -14.47
N GLU A 142 -12.32 -2.65 -14.17
CA GLU A 142 -13.46 -2.44 -13.26
C GLU A 142 -12.99 -2.15 -11.82
N ASP A 143 -12.11 -3.01 -11.28
CA ASP A 143 -11.56 -2.83 -9.93
C ASP A 143 -10.71 -1.56 -9.81
N ALA A 144 -10.05 -1.17 -10.89
CA ALA A 144 -9.31 0.07 -10.98
C ALA A 144 -10.25 1.28 -10.88
N TYR A 145 -11.32 1.30 -11.68
CA TYR A 145 -12.32 2.36 -11.67
C TYR A 145 -12.95 2.53 -10.29
N GLU A 146 -13.38 1.44 -9.66
CA GLU A 146 -14.00 1.49 -8.32
C GLU A 146 -13.03 2.02 -7.25
N SER A 147 -11.77 1.61 -7.30
CA SER A 147 -10.75 2.11 -6.37
C SER A 147 -10.46 3.60 -6.57
N LEU A 148 -10.32 4.04 -7.83
CA LEU A 148 -10.03 5.44 -8.18
C LEU A 148 -11.22 6.37 -7.92
N LYS A 149 -12.45 5.89 -8.12
CA LYS A 149 -13.67 6.64 -7.77
C LYS A 149 -13.75 6.89 -6.26
N LYS A 150 -13.40 5.88 -5.45
CA LYS A 150 -13.31 6.06 -3.98
C LYS A 150 -12.16 7.00 -3.60
N ALA A 151 -11.03 6.93 -4.30
CA ALA A 151 -9.92 7.86 -4.08
C ALA A 151 -10.33 9.31 -4.36
N ASP A 152 -11.05 9.57 -5.46
CA ASP A 152 -11.57 10.89 -5.83
C ASP A 152 -12.60 11.40 -4.81
N ALA A 153 -13.45 10.51 -4.29
CA ALA A 153 -14.38 10.85 -3.21
C ALA A 153 -13.66 11.21 -1.90
N ALA A 154 -12.53 10.54 -1.58
CA ALA A 154 -11.74 10.81 -0.39
C ALA A 154 -10.92 12.11 -0.50
N LYS A 155 -10.40 12.41 -1.70
CA LYS A 155 -9.64 13.62 -1.99
C LYS A 155 -10.08 14.25 -3.33
N PRO A 156 -11.19 15.00 -3.33
CA PRO A 156 -11.71 15.62 -4.55
C PRO A 156 -10.73 16.62 -5.15
N ASN A 157 -10.80 16.81 -6.46
CA ASN A 157 -10.00 17.77 -7.24
C ASN A 157 -8.52 17.43 -7.41
N ASP A 158 -8.02 16.33 -6.84
CA ASP A 158 -6.66 15.86 -7.08
C ASP A 158 -6.47 15.54 -8.57
N ARG A 159 -5.47 16.17 -9.18
CA ARG A 159 -5.24 16.07 -10.63
C ARG A 159 -4.84 14.65 -11.04
N GLU A 160 -3.96 14.01 -10.29
CA GLU A 160 -3.44 12.68 -10.62
C GLU A 160 -4.54 11.63 -10.49
N ILE A 161 -5.36 11.73 -9.43
CA ILE A 161 -6.50 10.82 -9.23
C ILE A 161 -7.50 10.96 -10.39
N ARG A 162 -7.88 12.18 -10.78
CA ARG A 162 -8.84 12.40 -11.87
C ARG A 162 -8.31 11.94 -13.22
N GLU A 163 -7.03 12.15 -13.51
CA GLU A 163 -6.38 11.67 -14.73
C GLU A 163 -6.40 10.13 -14.77
N ALA A 164 -6.05 9.46 -13.67
CA ALA A 164 -6.10 8.00 -13.56
C ALA A 164 -7.55 7.48 -13.68
N LEU A 165 -8.52 8.12 -13.02
CA LEU A 165 -9.93 7.75 -13.08
C LEU A 165 -10.49 7.84 -14.51
N LYS A 166 -10.10 8.88 -15.26
CA LYS A 166 -10.48 9.03 -16.67
C LYS A 166 -9.95 7.86 -17.51
N LYS A 167 -8.68 7.49 -17.32
CA LYS A 167 -8.06 6.33 -18.02
C LYS A 167 -8.78 5.02 -17.68
N ALA A 168 -9.05 4.78 -16.40
CA ALA A 168 -9.77 3.58 -15.95
C ALA A 168 -11.21 3.53 -16.52
N SER A 169 -11.92 4.65 -16.53
CA SER A 169 -13.26 4.75 -17.12
C SER A 169 -13.26 4.46 -18.61
N GLN A 170 -12.26 4.95 -19.35
CA GLN A 170 -12.10 4.63 -20.76
C GLN A 170 -11.84 3.13 -20.98
N GLY A 171 -10.89 2.55 -20.23
CA GLY A 171 -10.60 1.11 -20.30
C GLY A 171 -11.84 0.24 -20.02
N GLN A 172 -12.62 0.58 -19.00
CA GLN A 172 -13.87 -0.11 -18.67
C GLN A 172 -14.89 -0.09 -19.83
N ARG A 173 -15.00 1.04 -20.54
CA ARG A 173 -15.90 1.16 -21.71
C ARG A 173 -15.42 0.30 -22.88
N GLU A 174 -14.12 0.29 -23.13
CA GLU A 174 -13.51 -0.51 -24.19
C GLU A 174 -13.68 -2.01 -23.92
N ASP A 175 -13.48 -2.46 -22.68
CA ASP A 175 -13.67 -3.85 -22.28
C ASP A 175 -15.12 -4.30 -22.43
N LYS A 176 -16.08 -3.45 -22.02
CA LYS A 176 -17.52 -3.71 -22.21
C LYS A 176 -17.89 -3.79 -23.70
N ALA A 177 -17.33 -2.92 -24.53
CA ALA A 177 -17.57 -2.94 -25.97
C ALA A 177 -17.01 -4.22 -26.62
N LYS A 178 -15.78 -4.61 -26.29
CA LYS A 178 -15.16 -5.86 -26.77
C LYS A 178 -15.92 -7.09 -26.32
N ALA A 179 -16.32 -7.15 -25.05
CA ALA A 179 -17.14 -8.23 -24.52
C ALA A 179 -18.45 -8.36 -25.32
N LYS A 180 -19.17 -7.25 -25.51
CA LYS A 180 -20.41 -7.25 -26.31
C LYS A 180 -20.18 -7.78 -27.73
N GLN A 181 -19.11 -7.37 -28.40
CA GLN A 181 -18.77 -7.83 -29.74
C GLN A 181 -18.49 -9.35 -29.76
N VAL A 182 -17.69 -9.87 -28.82
CA VAL A 182 -17.38 -11.30 -28.72
C VAL A 182 -18.66 -12.12 -28.51
N TRP A 183 -19.55 -11.66 -27.61
CA TRP A 183 -20.82 -12.32 -27.35
C TRP A 183 -21.73 -12.33 -28.59
N GLN A 184 -21.82 -11.20 -29.31
CA GLN A 184 -22.58 -11.11 -30.55
C GLN A 184 -22.04 -12.06 -31.63
N SER A 185 -20.73 -12.12 -31.82
CA SER A 185 -20.11 -13.01 -32.81
C SER A 185 -20.31 -14.49 -32.48
N LYS A 186 -20.25 -14.89 -31.20
CA LYS A 186 -20.51 -16.28 -30.80
C LYS A 186 -21.96 -16.72 -31.07
N LEU A 187 -22.92 -15.85 -30.77
CA LEU A 187 -24.34 -16.09 -31.06
C LEU A 187 -24.61 -16.27 -32.57
N LEU A 188 -23.85 -15.60 -33.43
CA LEU A 188 -23.96 -15.71 -34.89
C LEU A 188 -23.28 -16.96 -35.49
N THR A 189 -22.43 -17.65 -34.74
CA THR A 189 -21.69 -18.84 -35.21
C THR A 189 -22.25 -20.17 -34.68
N GLU A 190 -23.25 -20.12 -33.79
CA GLU A 190 -23.94 -21.31 -33.24
C GLU A 190 -25.26 -21.62 -33.97
N GLU A 191 -25.53 -20.96 -35.12
CA GLU A 191 -26.57 -21.32 -36.11
C GLU A 191 -25.97 -22.13 -37.28
#